data_AF-A0A1V5ZMR8-F1
#
_entry.id   AF-A0A1V5ZMR8-F1
#
_cell.length_a   1.000
_cell.length_b   1.000
_cell.length_c   1.000
_cell.angle_alpha   90.00
_cell.angle_beta   90.00
_cell.angle_gamma   90.00
#
_symmetry.space_group_name_H-M   'P 1'
#
loop_
_entity.id
_entity.type
_entity.pdbx_description
1 polymer ?
#
loop_
_entity_poly.entity_id
_entity_poly.type
_entity_poly.pdbx_seq_one_letter_code
_entity_poly.pdbx_strand_id
1 'polypeptide(L)'
;MFYNVPARLKFLKSTQTEFYYCYNYFVDVALWHHDKDFIFKKNDKVVFDLKATDDLIDRINEIFKKDWKNNLKTLDYADDDLTIT
;
A
#
# COMPACT_ATOMS: atom_id res chain seq x y z
N MET A 1 -22.27 4.23 -0.39
CA MET A 1 -21.65 4.44 0.94
C MET A 1 -22.03 5.85 1.41
N PHE A 2 -22.38 6.04 2.69
CA PHE A 2 -22.77 7.34 3.32
C PHE A 2 -24.08 8.04 2.91
N TYR A 3 -25.02 7.35 2.24
CA TYR A 3 -26.32 7.94 1.87
C TYR A 3 -27.11 8.51 3.09
N ASN A 4 -27.01 7.86 4.25
CA ASN A 4 -27.72 8.26 5.47
C ASN A 4 -27.02 9.35 6.32
N VAL A 5 -25.83 9.83 5.94
CA VAL A 5 -25.11 10.83 6.74
C VAL A 5 -24.60 11.98 5.85
N PRO A 6 -25.44 12.98 5.55
CA PRO A 6 -25.13 14.04 4.59
C PRO A 6 -23.93 14.91 5.03
N ALA A 7 -23.70 15.04 6.34
CA ALA A 7 -22.51 15.71 6.85
C ALA A 7 -21.22 15.01 6.41
N ARG A 8 -21.13 13.67 6.52
CA ARG A 8 -19.96 12.88 6.10
C ARG A 8 -19.76 12.89 4.59
N LEU A 9 -20.83 12.95 3.81
CA LEU A 9 -20.78 13.13 2.36
C LEU A 9 -20.12 14.45 1.94
N LYS A 10 -20.27 15.51 2.75
CA LYS A 10 -19.67 16.83 2.50
C LYS A 10 -18.18 16.90 2.86
N PHE A 11 -17.69 15.97 3.69
CA PHE A 11 -16.27 15.82 4.04
C PHE A 11 -15.51 14.90 3.09
N LEU A 12 -16.22 14.14 2.24
CA LEU A 12 -15.58 13.31 1.23
C LEU A 12 -14.79 14.22 0.29
N LYS A 13 -13.49 13.96 0.19
CA LYS A 13 -12.66 14.63 -0.81
C LYS A 13 -12.98 14.07 -2.20
N SER A 14 -12.28 14.56 -3.22
CA SER A 14 -12.42 14.04 -4.58
C SER A 14 -12.27 12.51 -4.60
N THR A 15 -12.97 11.83 -5.51
CA THR A 15 -12.87 10.38 -5.70
C THR A 15 -11.42 9.91 -5.86
N GLN A 16 -10.55 10.76 -6.42
CA GLN A 16 -9.13 10.46 -6.57
C GLN A 16 -8.38 10.50 -5.23
N THR A 17 -8.70 11.43 -4.35
CA THR A 17 -8.08 11.55 -3.02
C THR A 17 -8.51 10.40 -2.10
N GLU A 18 -9.80 10.07 -2.07
CA GLU A 18 -10.30 8.92 -1.32
C GLU A 18 -9.67 7.61 -1.82
N PHE A 19 -9.56 7.45 -3.14
CA PHE A 19 -8.86 6.32 -3.73
C PHE A 19 -7.39 6.27 -3.30
N TYR A 20 -6.71 7.42 -3.22
CA TYR A 20 -5.34 7.49 -2.75
C TYR A 20 -5.20 7.06 -1.28
N TYR A 21 -6.15 7.45 -0.41
CA TYR A 21 -6.15 6.97 0.98
C TYR A 21 -6.35 5.45 1.07
N CYS A 22 -7.31 4.89 0.34
CA CYS A 22 -7.50 3.44 0.27
C CYS A 22 -6.26 2.73 -0.29
N TYR A 23 -5.62 3.34 -1.29
CA TYR A 23 -4.39 2.82 -1.89
C TYR A 23 -3.25 2.75 -0.88
N ASN A 24 -2.96 3.84 -0.15
CA ASN A 24 -1.88 3.83 0.85
C ASN A 24 -2.14 2.80 1.94
N TYR A 25 -3.38 2.75 2.46
CA TYR A 25 -3.73 1.77 3.48
C TYR A 25 -3.60 0.33 2.97
N PHE A 26 -4.01 0.07 1.73
CA PHE A 26 -3.82 -1.23 1.09
C PHE A 26 -2.34 -1.58 0.97
N VAL A 27 -1.49 -0.63 0.57
CA VAL A 27 -0.05 -0.81 0.47
C VAL A 27 0.58 -1.15 1.82
N ASP A 28 0.24 -0.42 2.89
CA ASP A 28 0.74 -0.70 4.24
C ASP A 28 0.43 -2.14 4.68
N VAL A 29 -0.83 -2.55 4.49
CA VAL A 29 -1.28 -3.91 4.84
C VAL A 29 -0.61 -4.96 3.95
N ALA A 30 -0.46 -4.68 2.66
CA ALA A 30 0.16 -5.60 1.71
C ALA A 30 1.67 -5.78 1.97
N LEU A 31 2.35 -4.75 2.47
CA LEU A 31 3.75 -4.81 2.90
C LEU A 31 3.93 -5.62 4.19
N TRP A 32 3.05 -5.40 5.18
CA TRP A 32 3.06 -6.16 6.43
C TRP A 32 2.74 -7.64 6.25
N HIS A 33 1.92 -7.97 5.25
CA HIS A 33 1.50 -9.34 4.96
C HIS A 33 1.96 -9.78 3.57
N HIS A 34 3.28 -9.88 3.37
CA HIS A 34 3.85 -10.42 2.13
C HIS A 34 3.48 -11.90 1.89
N ASP A 35 3.25 -12.67 2.95
CA ASP A 35 2.84 -14.10 2.92
C ASP A 35 1.46 -14.37 2.28
N LYS A 36 0.62 -13.34 2.06
CA LYS A 36 -0.74 -13.52 1.51
C LYS A 36 -0.90 -12.90 0.13
N ASP A 37 -1.79 -13.50 -0.66
CA ASP A 37 -2.25 -12.93 -1.92
C ASP A 37 -3.20 -11.76 -1.67
N PHE A 38 -2.97 -10.64 -2.34
CA PHE A 38 -3.87 -9.48 -2.31
C PHE A 38 -4.23 -9.03 -3.72
N ILE A 39 -5.52 -8.84 -3.95
CA ILE A 39 -6.04 -8.33 -5.23
C ILE A 39 -6.80 -7.04 -4.96
N PHE A 40 -6.30 -5.94 -5.50
CA PHE A 40 -6.96 -4.63 -5.41
C PHE A 40 -7.60 -4.28 -6.76
N LYS A 41 -8.93 -4.18 -6.77
CA LYS A 41 -9.71 -3.84 -7.96
C LYS A 41 -10.41 -2.50 -7.79
N LYS A 42 -10.33 -1.65 -8.82
CA LYS A 42 -11.03 -0.36 -8.91
C LYS A 42 -11.97 -0.40 -10.11
N ASN A 43 -13.27 -0.25 -9.88
CA ASN A 43 -14.30 -0.25 -10.93
C ASN A 43 -14.10 -1.43 -11.90
N ASP A 44 -14.00 -2.64 -11.34
CA ASP A 44 -13.80 -3.91 -12.06
C ASP A 44 -12.42 -4.12 -12.71
N LYS A 45 -11.57 -3.08 -12.78
CA LYS A 45 -10.19 -3.21 -13.25
C LYS A 45 -9.26 -3.62 -12.11
N VAL A 46 -8.46 -4.66 -12.34
CA VAL A 46 -7.36 -5.03 -11.43
C VAL A 46 -6.31 -3.93 -11.47
N VAL A 47 -6.11 -3.28 -10.33
CA VAL A 47 -5.07 -2.25 -10.13
C VAL A 47 -3.80 -2.90 -9.60
N PHE A 48 -3.94 -3.82 -8.63
CA PHE A 48 -2.86 -4.64 -8.12
C PHE A 48 -3.30 -6.10 -8.03
N ASP A 49 -2.40 -6.99 -8.43
CA ASP A 49 -2.43 -8.43 -8.18
C ASP A 49 -1.08 -8.73 -7.54
N LEU A 50 -1.06 -8.86 -6.21
CA LEU A 50 0.14 -9.13 -5.44
C LEU A 50 0.08 -10.57 -4.98
N LYS A 51 1.07 -11.37 -5.36
CA LYS A 51 1.12 -12.79 -5.00
C LYS A 51 1.78 -12.98 -3.65
N ALA A 52 1.39 -14.03 -2.93
CA ALA A 52 2.08 -14.45 -1.73
C ALA A 52 3.58 -14.63 -2.06
N THR A 53 4.43 -13.94 -1.30
CA THR A 53 5.87 -13.91 -1.49
C THR A 53 6.58 -14.14 -0.16
N ASP A 54 7.64 -14.96 -0.21
CA ASP A 54 8.50 -15.21 0.96
C ASP A 54 9.32 -13.96 1.34
N ASP A 55 9.70 -13.15 0.34
CA ASP A 55 10.55 -11.98 0.53
C ASP A 55 9.78 -10.66 0.47
N LEU A 56 9.97 -9.83 1.51
CA LEU A 56 9.44 -8.47 1.59
C LEU A 56 9.97 -7.57 0.45
N ILE A 57 11.19 -7.82 -0.03
CA ILE A 57 11.79 -7.09 -1.15
C ILE A 57 11.01 -7.36 -2.45
N ASP A 58 10.60 -8.61 -2.68
CA ASP A 58 9.83 -8.96 -3.88
C ASP A 58 8.43 -8.32 -3.83
N ARG A 59 7.81 -8.34 -2.64
CA ARG A 59 6.55 -7.64 -2.39
C ARG A 59 6.62 -6.13 -2.65
N ILE A 60 7.68 -5.46 -2.18
CA ILE A 60 7.95 -4.04 -2.47
C ILE A 60 8.09 -3.83 -3.98
N ASN A 61 8.78 -4.74 -4.68
CA ASN A 61 8.96 -4.65 -6.13
C ASN A 61 7.65 -4.79 -6.90
N GLU A 62 6.74 -5.67 -6.47
CA GLU A 62 5.41 -5.81 -7.06
C GLU A 62 4.55 -4.56 -6.87
N ILE A 63 4.58 -3.96 -5.67
CA ILE A 63 3.80 -2.76 -5.34
C ILE A 63 4.34 -1.52 -6.06
N PHE A 64 5.64 -1.30 -6.03
CA PHE A 64 6.23 -0.03 -6.47
C PHE A 64 6.83 -0.06 -7.88
N LYS A 65 6.83 -1.23 -8.54
CA LYS A 65 7.40 -1.45 -9.89
C LYS A 65 8.85 -0.95 -10.01
N LYS A 66 9.44 -1.08 -11.21
CA LYS A 66 10.87 -0.81 -11.46
C LYS A 66 11.34 0.60 -11.11
N ASP A 67 10.47 1.61 -11.14
CA ASP A 67 10.86 3.02 -10.90
C ASP A 67 11.37 3.29 -9.47
N TRP A 68 10.93 2.50 -8.48
CA TRP A 68 11.44 2.64 -7.10
C TRP A 68 12.68 1.80 -6.79
N LYS A 69 13.02 0.77 -7.58
CA LYS A 69 14.28 0.02 -7.40
C LYS A 69 15.50 0.94 -7.42
N ASN A 70 15.47 2.02 -8.20
CA ASN A 70 16.58 2.96 -8.29
C ASN A 70 16.70 3.91 -7.09
N ASN A 71 15.65 4.06 -6.26
CA ASN A 71 15.64 4.96 -5.11
C ASN A 71 15.55 4.23 -3.76
N LEU A 72 15.41 2.91 -3.75
CA LEU A 72 15.47 2.10 -2.53
C LEU A 72 16.92 2.07 -2.03
N LYS A 73 17.23 2.98 -1.09
CA LYS A 73 18.42 2.88 -0.26
C LYS A 73 18.08 2.02 0.96
N THR A 74 18.65 0.82 1.03
CA THR A 74 18.70 0.03 2.26
C THR A 74 19.46 0.82 3.32
N LEU A 75 18.76 1.21 4.38
CA LEU A 75 19.30 1.95 5.51
C LEU A 75 19.47 0.96 6.66
N ASP A 76 20.57 0.22 6.62
CA ASP A 76 21.05 -0.55 7.78
C ASP A 76 21.76 0.44 8.71
N TYR A 77 21.01 0.99 9.67
CA TYR A 77 21.57 1.82 10.73
C TYR A 77 21.33 1.12 12.06
N ALA A 78 22.37 0.49 12.58
CA ALA A 78 22.41 -0.03 13.94
C ALA A 78 23.21 0.97 14.80
N ASP A 79 22.52 1.66 15.70
CA ASP A 79 23.12 2.47 16.75
C ASP A 79 22.66 1.91 18.11
N ASP A 80 23.58 1.90 19.08
CA ASP A 80 23.66 1.03 20.27
C ASP A 80 22.43 1.03 21.21
N ASP A 81 21.42 1.89 20.98
CA ASP A 81 20.19 1.97 21.80
C ASP A 81 18.89 1.81 21.00
N LEU A 82 18.92 1.80 19.66
CA LEU A 82 17.70 1.73 18.83
C LEU A 82 17.89 0.85 17.60
N THR A 83 17.24 -0.31 17.61
CA THR A 83 17.13 -1.21 16.46
C THR A 83 15.86 -0.88 15.68
N ILE A 84 15.99 -0.38 14.44
CA ILE A 84 14.86 -0.25 13.52
C ILE A 84 14.91 -1.47 12.61
N THR A 85 14.04 -2.45 12.89
CA THR A 85 13.75 -3.60 12.03
C THR A 85 12.57 -3.28 11.12
#